data_AF-A0A3D5ZPU8-F1
#
_entry.id   AF-A0A3D5ZPU8-F1
#
_cell.length_a   1.000
_cell.length_b   1.000
_cell.length_c   1.000
_cell.angle_alpha   90.00
_cell.angle_beta   90.00
_cell.angle_gamma   90.00
#
_symmetry.space_group_name_H-M   'P 1'
#
loop_
_entity.id
_entity.type
_entity.pdbx_description
1 polymer ?
#
loop_
_entity_poly.entity_id
_entity_poly.type
_entity_poly.pdbx_seq_one_letter_code
_entity_poly.pdbx_strand_id
1 'polypeptide(L)'
;MKRFKLALGLFIILVICAVGFTACNTTEIDKQRENGKIITVTYDSNGGKMLQRDGVSLIDMIDPDDYTADSEGNISIKLLDPTDARRTHGNMLEKVSVTKSGYFLAGWYQTRTVKVNADDEPIDDNGRVLKENLDGTFNYKDPKNKDEASINVTPAYNYDDLWDFNEDVITYKKGSGKKDITLYAGWVMNFKFEFYTVTEAGTTLAATYSFNYLDVEAAPEKGIDKIAIPSYTDNNGGRTPAMNYSLKNNSTTNFPSIQGKTFEAAYSDEACTEMITGDTVTHGGSMDYEKGAGVNPVKKIYAKYSEGEVYKIKTAKELASNAKAYGWYEIDADELDFTEVVDGKTTQIAWPAAFSSGSFTGRIYPKNGSSTVTIKNVAAVQNRQGTVGGLFGEIKETAKITNVTFENISYDMAAGTAKLGYGNFGAFAGNIEEDAELTNVTLTGVTLRIGLINYNAAKYNVNLIANGDITGLNITGGVSSAKLEVYGKHIGSGEAYYFTVKIAESGEEPNPAKYVKRAEDGKVEFNTQFQKESGNKEVYEIK
;
A
#
# COMPACT_ATOMS: atom_id res chain seq x y z
N MET A 1 -18.96 -54.36 18.72
CA MET A 1 -18.01 -53.49 18.01
C MET A 1 -17.66 -54.12 16.66
N LYS A 2 -18.35 -53.72 15.59
CA LYS A 2 -17.99 -54.15 14.23
C LYS A 2 -16.70 -53.43 13.83
N ARG A 3 -15.63 -54.20 13.59
CA ARG A 3 -14.35 -53.68 13.09
C ARG A 3 -14.55 -53.28 11.62
N PHE A 4 -14.73 -52.00 11.34
CA PHE A 4 -14.56 -51.47 9.98
C PHE A 4 -13.09 -51.67 9.60
N LYS A 5 -12.81 -52.64 8.73
CA LYS A 5 -11.49 -52.76 8.10
C LYS A 5 -11.38 -51.63 7.08
N LEU A 6 -10.48 -50.70 7.35
CA LEU A 6 -10.04 -49.69 6.39
C LEU A 6 -9.44 -50.42 5.18
N ALA A 7 -10.07 -50.36 4.02
CA ALA A 7 -9.59 -51.04 2.82
C ALA A 7 -9.23 -50.00 1.76
N LEU A 8 -8.01 -50.13 1.26
CA LEU A 8 -7.37 -49.25 0.29
C LEU A 8 -7.72 -49.78 -1.11
N GLY A 9 -8.65 -49.11 -1.80
CA GLY A 9 -9.00 -49.45 -3.19
C GLY A 9 -7.83 -49.20 -4.16
N LEU A 10 -7.85 -49.84 -5.33
CA LEU A 10 -6.92 -49.50 -6.41
C LEU A 10 -7.40 -48.18 -7.03
N PHE A 11 -6.56 -47.16 -6.96
CA PHE A 11 -6.87 -45.83 -7.48
C PHE A 11 -6.17 -45.61 -8.82
N ILE A 12 -6.92 -45.17 -9.84
CA ILE A 12 -6.40 -44.89 -11.17
C ILE A 12 -6.55 -43.40 -11.45
N ILE A 13 -5.47 -42.77 -11.93
CA ILE A 13 -5.46 -41.37 -12.36
C ILE A 13 -5.78 -41.34 -13.85
N LEU A 14 -6.79 -40.57 -14.26
CA LEU A 14 -7.19 -40.46 -15.66
C LEU A 14 -7.25 -39.00 -16.10
N VAL A 15 -6.76 -38.71 -17.30
CA VAL A 15 -6.98 -37.44 -17.99
C VAL A 15 -8.22 -37.63 -18.87
N ILE A 16 -9.34 -37.02 -18.51
CA ILE A 16 -10.58 -37.08 -19.29
C ILE A 16 -10.76 -35.73 -19.98
N CYS A 17 -10.53 -35.67 -21.28
CA CYS A 17 -11.03 -34.59 -22.12
C CYS A 17 -12.42 -34.98 -22.61
N ALA A 18 -13.45 -34.26 -22.20
CA ALA A 18 -14.79 -34.42 -22.77
C ALA A 18 -14.77 -33.87 -24.22
N VAL A 19 -14.31 -34.67 -25.18
CA VAL A 19 -14.53 -34.42 -26.60
C VAL A 19 -14.70 -35.76 -27.31
N GLY A 20 -15.91 -36.00 -27.83
CA GLY A 20 -16.24 -36.97 -28.87
C GLY A 20 -15.70 -38.39 -28.70
N PHE A 21 -16.53 -39.30 -28.20
CA PHE A 21 -16.34 -40.73 -28.37
C PHE A 21 -16.32 -41.08 -29.87
N THR A 22 -15.13 -41.15 -30.47
CA THR A 22 -14.88 -42.02 -31.63
C THR A 22 -14.41 -43.39 -31.13
N ALA A 23 -15.08 -44.41 -31.66
CA ALA A 23 -15.10 -45.78 -31.18
C ALA A 23 -13.76 -46.55 -31.23
N CYS A 24 -13.75 -47.63 -30.42
CA CYS A 24 -12.84 -48.79 -30.43
C CYS A 24 -11.47 -48.63 -29.77
N ASN A 25 -11.46 -48.62 -28.43
CA ASN A 25 -10.54 -49.41 -27.60
C ASN A 25 -11.15 -49.57 -26.20
N THR A 26 -11.06 -50.76 -25.60
CA THR A 26 -11.45 -50.96 -24.19
C THR A 26 -10.58 -50.07 -23.31
N THR A 27 -11.22 -49.23 -22.49
CA THR A 27 -10.49 -48.33 -21.60
C THR A 27 -9.79 -49.13 -20.50
N GLU A 28 -8.75 -48.57 -19.87
CA GLU A 28 -8.13 -49.22 -18.71
C GLU A 28 -9.18 -49.45 -17.59
N ILE A 29 -10.18 -48.58 -17.49
CA ILE A 29 -11.34 -48.77 -16.61
C ILE A 29 -12.12 -50.03 -16.98
N ASP A 30 -12.39 -50.26 -18.26
CA ASP A 30 -13.14 -51.44 -18.71
C ASP A 30 -12.38 -52.73 -18.43
N LYS A 31 -11.05 -52.75 -18.62
CA LYS A 31 -10.22 -53.91 -18.28
C LYS A 31 -10.22 -54.22 -16.78
N GLN A 32 -10.14 -53.19 -15.93
CA GLN A 32 -10.15 -53.37 -14.49
C GLN A 32 -11.55 -53.79 -13.99
N ARG A 33 -12.61 -53.35 -14.67
CA ARG A 33 -13.98 -53.83 -14.46
C ARG A 33 -14.15 -55.31 -14.83
N GLU A 34 -13.52 -55.75 -15.92
CA GLU A 34 -13.48 -57.17 -16.31
C GLU A 34 -12.74 -58.04 -15.26
N ASN A 35 -11.82 -57.46 -14.49
CA ASN A 35 -11.10 -58.13 -13.39
C ASN A 35 -11.87 -58.21 -12.06
N GLY A 36 -13.18 -57.95 -12.05
CA GLY A 36 -14.04 -58.11 -10.86
C GLY A 36 -14.26 -56.83 -10.04
N LYS A 37 -13.66 -55.70 -10.40
CA LYS A 37 -13.98 -54.40 -9.76
C LYS A 37 -15.31 -53.87 -10.31
N ILE A 38 -16.33 -53.77 -9.45
CA ILE A 38 -17.70 -53.47 -9.91
C ILE A 38 -18.29 -52.17 -9.33
N ILE A 39 -17.60 -51.53 -8.39
CA ILE A 39 -17.92 -50.16 -7.98
C ILE A 39 -16.84 -49.21 -8.50
N THR A 40 -17.26 -48.18 -9.22
CA THR A 40 -16.39 -47.11 -9.73
C THR A 40 -16.82 -45.79 -9.09
N VAL A 41 -15.90 -45.09 -8.43
CA VAL A 41 -16.15 -43.74 -7.91
C VAL A 41 -15.23 -42.76 -8.60
N THR A 42 -15.79 -41.81 -9.35
CA THR A 42 -15.04 -40.77 -10.03
C THR A 42 -15.11 -39.47 -9.25
N TYR A 43 -13.95 -38.91 -8.90
CA TYR A 43 -13.82 -37.57 -8.35
C TYR A 43 -13.53 -36.60 -9.50
N ASP A 44 -14.57 -35.90 -9.95
CA ASP A 44 -14.49 -34.91 -11.01
C ASP A 44 -14.02 -33.57 -10.41
N SER A 45 -12.85 -33.11 -10.84
CA SER A 45 -12.27 -31.84 -10.40
C SER A 45 -13.07 -30.62 -10.88
N ASN A 46 -14.01 -30.79 -11.82
CA ASN A 46 -15.04 -29.81 -12.17
C ASN A 46 -14.46 -28.42 -12.53
N GLY A 47 -13.51 -28.40 -13.47
CA GLY A 47 -12.79 -27.19 -13.89
C GLY A 47 -11.65 -26.78 -12.96
N GLY A 48 -11.43 -27.51 -11.86
CA GLY A 48 -10.23 -27.42 -11.04
C GLY A 48 -9.10 -28.32 -11.55
N LYS A 49 -7.95 -28.21 -10.89
CA LYS A 49 -6.78 -29.05 -11.07
C LYS A 49 -6.74 -30.13 -10.01
N MET A 50 -6.36 -31.33 -10.44
CA MET A 50 -6.01 -32.41 -9.54
C MET A 50 -4.57 -32.84 -9.84
N LEU A 51 -3.76 -33.03 -8.79
CA LEU A 51 -2.31 -33.26 -8.94
C LEU A 51 -1.65 -32.15 -9.79
N GLN A 52 -2.07 -30.91 -9.59
CA GLN A 52 -1.61 -29.73 -10.33
C GLN A 52 -1.87 -29.75 -11.85
N ARG A 53 -2.75 -30.63 -12.34
CA ARG A 53 -3.04 -30.82 -13.77
C ARG A 53 -4.52 -30.62 -14.07
N ASP A 54 -4.80 -29.94 -15.17
CA ASP A 54 -6.16 -29.74 -15.69
C ASP A 54 -6.70 -31.03 -16.32
N GLY A 55 -8.02 -31.23 -16.28
CA GLY A 55 -8.69 -32.37 -16.91
C GLY A 55 -8.38 -33.72 -16.26
N VAL A 56 -7.77 -33.73 -15.07
CA VAL A 56 -7.49 -34.96 -14.31
C VAL A 56 -8.63 -35.26 -13.36
N SER A 57 -9.08 -36.51 -13.37
CA SER A 57 -9.99 -37.10 -12.38
C SER A 57 -9.30 -38.26 -11.66
N LEU A 58 -9.65 -38.45 -10.40
CA LEU A 58 -9.25 -39.62 -9.62
C LEU A 58 -10.39 -40.63 -9.60
N ILE A 59 -10.07 -41.90 -9.79
CA ILE A 59 -11.07 -42.97 -9.84
C ILE A 59 -10.73 -44.04 -8.82
N ASP A 60 -11.65 -44.30 -7.91
CA ASP A 60 -11.60 -45.45 -7.01
C ASP A 60 -12.32 -46.64 -7.64
N MET A 61 -11.63 -47.78 -7.71
CA MET A 61 -12.21 -49.05 -8.14
C MET A 61 -12.22 -50.05 -7.00
N ILE A 62 -13.42 -50.51 -6.65
CA ILE A 62 -13.65 -51.30 -5.44
C ILE A 62 -14.29 -52.62 -5.82
N ASP A 63 -13.77 -53.70 -5.23
CA ASP A 63 -14.38 -55.03 -5.27
C ASP A 63 -15.15 -55.22 -3.96
N PRO A 64 -16.49 -55.25 -4.01
CA PRO A 64 -17.29 -55.48 -2.81
C PRO A 64 -17.03 -56.85 -2.17
N ASP A 65 -16.56 -57.86 -2.93
CA ASP A 65 -16.31 -59.19 -2.39
C ASP A 65 -15.12 -59.23 -1.42
N ASP A 66 -14.27 -58.20 -1.41
CA ASP A 66 -13.21 -58.00 -0.41
C ASP A 66 -13.76 -57.62 0.99
N TYR A 67 -15.06 -57.32 1.10
CA TYR A 67 -15.70 -56.79 2.31
C TYR A 67 -16.69 -57.78 2.93
N THR A 68 -16.94 -57.64 4.23
CA THR A 68 -17.89 -58.48 4.97
C THR A 68 -19.29 -57.89 4.90
N ALA A 69 -20.25 -58.66 4.40
CA ALA A 69 -21.67 -58.30 4.44
C ALA A 69 -22.22 -58.31 5.87
N ASP A 70 -23.20 -57.45 6.14
CA ASP A 70 -23.95 -57.47 7.40
C ASP A 70 -25.01 -58.59 7.43
N SER A 71 -25.81 -58.63 8.50
CA SER A 71 -26.87 -59.62 8.70
C SER A 71 -27.98 -59.57 7.66
N GLU A 72 -28.10 -58.49 6.89
CA GLU A 72 -29.09 -58.31 5.83
C GLU A 72 -28.50 -58.57 4.43
N GLY A 73 -27.21 -58.93 4.36
CA GLY A 73 -26.49 -59.17 3.12
C GLY A 73 -25.99 -57.90 2.44
N ASN A 74 -25.98 -56.77 3.14
CA ASN A 74 -25.48 -55.50 2.62
C ASN A 74 -24.01 -55.30 2.97
N ILE A 75 -23.26 -54.72 2.03
CA ILE A 75 -21.85 -54.36 2.17
C ILE A 75 -21.80 -52.83 2.23
N SER A 76 -21.25 -52.29 3.31
CA SER A 76 -21.09 -50.84 3.51
C SER A 76 -19.65 -50.44 3.25
N ILE A 77 -19.44 -49.58 2.25
CA ILE A 77 -18.11 -49.17 1.80
C ILE A 77 -17.92 -47.69 2.12
N LYS A 78 -16.90 -47.39 2.92
CA LYS A 78 -16.53 -46.03 3.29
C LYS A 78 -15.51 -45.48 2.29
N LEU A 79 -15.77 -44.29 1.77
CA LEU A 79 -14.84 -43.60 0.88
C LEU A 79 -13.78 -42.81 1.67
N LEU A 80 -12.68 -42.50 0.99
CA LEU A 80 -11.65 -41.59 1.51
C LEU A 80 -11.73 -40.26 0.75
N ASP A 81 -11.50 -39.14 1.41
CA ASP A 81 -11.33 -37.86 0.71
C ASP A 81 -10.13 -37.97 -0.24
N PRO A 82 -10.16 -37.42 -1.47
CA PRO A 82 -9.04 -37.45 -2.40
C PRO A 82 -7.71 -36.94 -1.84
N THR A 83 -7.75 -36.02 -0.88
CA THR A 83 -6.58 -35.43 -0.23
C THR A 83 -6.15 -36.15 1.06
N ASP A 84 -6.87 -37.21 1.45
CA ASP A 84 -6.60 -37.96 2.68
C ASP A 84 -5.19 -38.58 2.67
N ALA A 85 -4.43 -38.36 3.75
CA ALA A 85 -3.05 -38.82 3.87
C ALA A 85 -2.91 -40.35 3.80
N ARG A 86 -3.97 -41.12 4.05
CA ARG A 86 -3.97 -42.59 3.96
C ARG A 86 -3.95 -43.09 2.51
N ARG A 87 -4.20 -42.22 1.52
CA ARG A 87 -4.11 -42.56 0.09
C ARG A 87 -2.67 -42.74 -0.41
N THR A 88 -1.64 -42.52 0.43
CA THR A 88 -0.21 -42.63 0.05
C THR A 88 0.17 -44.00 -0.53
N HIS A 89 0.70 -44.01 -1.76
CA HIS A 89 1.29 -45.19 -2.41
C HIS A 89 2.63 -44.86 -3.07
N GLY A 90 3.68 -45.61 -2.70
CA GLY A 90 4.89 -45.82 -3.50
C GLY A 90 5.69 -44.58 -3.90
N ASN A 91 6.66 -44.75 -4.83
CA ASN A 91 7.66 -43.75 -5.26
C ASN A 91 7.09 -42.46 -5.91
N MET A 92 5.79 -42.20 -5.80
CA MET A 92 5.19 -40.91 -6.16
C MET A 92 5.21 -39.99 -4.94
N LEU A 93 6.23 -39.14 -4.89
CA LEU A 93 6.49 -38.15 -3.83
C LEU A 93 5.41 -37.05 -3.71
N GLU A 94 4.32 -37.09 -4.49
CA GLU A 94 3.33 -36.02 -4.53
C GLU A 94 2.04 -36.42 -3.82
N LYS A 95 1.70 -35.69 -2.75
CA LYS A 95 0.37 -35.73 -2.13
C LYS A 95 -0.67 -35.27 -3.16
N VAL A 96 -1.81 -35.96 -3.23
CA VAL A 96 -2.93 -35.51 -4.06
C VAL A 96 -3.33 -34.11 -3.63
N SER A 97 -3.30 -33.17 -4.57
CA SER A 97 -3.71 -31.78 -4.38
C SER A 97 -4.89 -31.48 -5.29
N VAL A 98 -5.85 -30.70 -4.79
CA VAL A 98 -7.05 -30.29 -5.52
C VAL A 98 -7.14 -28.77 -5.41
N THR A 99 -7.05 -28.05 -6.52
CA THR A 99 -6.94 -26.58 -6.52
C THR A 99 -7.70 -25.95 -7.68
N LYS A 100 -8.28 -24.77 -7.48
CA LYS A 100 -8.84 -23.94 -8.57
C LYS A 100 -8.54 -22.48 -8.26
N SER A 101 -7.85 -21.79 -9.17
CA SER A 101 -7.35 -20.43 -8.92
C SER A 101 -8.50 -19.45 -8.66
N GLY A 102 -8.47 -18.76 -7.52
CA GLY A 102 -9.53 -17.83 -7.10
C GLY A 102 -10.73 -18.48 -6.40
N TYR A 103 -10.67 -19.79 -6.13
CA TYR A 103 -11.72 -20.56 -5.46
C TYR A 103 -11.13 -21.39 -4.31
N PHE A 104 -12.01 -21.82 -3.42
CA PHE A 104 -11.75 -22.88 -2.46
C PHE A 104 -12.75 -24.03 -2.66
N LEU A 105 -12.35 -25.23 -2.25
CA LEU A 105 -13.16 -26.44 -2.37
C LEU A 105 -14.09 -26.53 -1.16
N ALA A 106 -15.39 -26.27 -1.35
CA ALA A 106 -16.38 -26.37 -0.27
C ALA A 106 -16.65 -27.83 0.14
N GLY A 107 -16.53 -28.77 -0.81
CA GLY A 107 -16.78 -30.18 -0.58
C GLY A 107 -16.93 -30.98 -1.87
N TRP A 108 -17.40 -32.21 -1.73
CA TRP A 108 -17.65 -33.14 -2.82
C TRP A 108 -19.13 -33.48 -2.87
N TYR A 109 -19.77 -33.32 -4.01
CA TYR A 109 -21.23 -33.39 -4.17
C TYR A 109 -21.61 -34.47 -5.17
N GLN A 110 -22.69 -35.22 -4.92
CA GLN A 110 -23.14 -36.23 -5.88
C GLN A 110 -23.89 -35.63 -7.07
N THR A 111 -24.49 -34.46 -6.87
CA THR A 111 -25.33 -33.82 -7.87
C THR A 111 -24.79 -32.43 -8.20
N ARG A 112 -24.75 -32.09 -9.49
CA ARG A 112 -24.53 -30.71 -9.95
C ARG A 112 -25.51 -30.37 -11.06
N THR A 113 -25.96 -29.12 -11.09
CA THR A 113 -26.78 -28.57 -12.17
C THR A 113 -26.18 -27.25 -12.65
N VAL A 114 -26.21 -27.01 -13.97
CA VAL A 114 -25.71 -25.74 -14.52
C VAL A 114 -26.56 -24.60 -13.97
N LYS A 115 -25.89 -23.55 -13.49
CA LYS A 115 -26.57 -22.36 -13.00
C LYS A 115 -27.04 -21.51 -14.19
N VAL A 116 -28.28 -21.04 -14.12
CA VAL A 116 -28.91 -20.21 -15.16
C VAL A 116 -29.34 -18.85 -14.60
N ASN A 117 -29.52 -17.86 -15.47
CA ASN A 117 -30.12 -16.57 -15.14
C ASN A 117 -31.67 -16.65 -15.09
N ALA A 118 -32.35 -15.51 -14.99
CA ALA A 118 -33.81 -15.44 -14.94
C ALA A 118 -34.49 -15.83 -16.28
N ASP A 119 -33.74 -15.85 -17.38
CA ASP A 119 -34.18 -16.20 -18.72
C ASP A 119 -33.79 -17.65 -19.10
N ASP A 120 -33.41 -18.46 -18.10
CA ASP A 120 -32.94 -19.85 -18.25
C ASP A 120 -31.65 -20.00 -19.10
N GLU A 121 -30.86 -18.94 -19.22
CA GLU A 121 -29.58 -18.98 -19.95
C GLU A 121 -28.42 -19.36 -19.00
N PRO A 122 -27.52 -20.28 -19.40
CA PRO A 122 -26.33 -20.65 -18.62
C PRO A 122 -25.47 -19.44 -18.29
N ILE A 123 -24.96 -19.38 -17.06
CA ILE A 123 -24.08 -18.29 -16.61
C ILE A 123 -22.77 -18.80 -16.01
N ASP A 124 -21.73 -17.96 -16.03
CA ASP A 124 -20.52 -18.17 -15.26
C ASP A 124 -20.63 -17.67 -13.81
N ASP A 125 -19.58 -17.88 -13.02
CA ASP A 125 -19.51 -17.47 -11.61
C ASP A 125 -19.60 -15.94 -11.43
N ASN A 126 -19.43 -15.14 -12.49
CA ASN A 126 -19.62 -13.68 -12.50
C ASN A 126 -21.00 -13.25 -13.04
N GLY A 127 -21.89 -14.19 -13.36
CA GLY A 127 -23.22 -13.92 -13.91
C GLY A 127 -23.23 -13.57 -15.40
N ARG A 128 -22.13 -13.79 -16.12
CA ARG A 128 -22.07 -13.56 -17.58
C ARG A 128 -22.77 -14.70 -18.30
N VAL A 129 -23.65 -14.36 -19.23
CA VAL A 129 -24.36 -15.33 -20.08
C VAL A 129 -23.36 -16.07 -20.97
N LEU A 130 -23.54 -17.39 -21.02
CA LEU A 130 -22.72 -18.32 -21.76
C LEU A 130 -23.53 -18.97 -22.89
N LYS A 131 -22.84 -19.25 -23.98
CA LYS A 131 -23.37 -20.05 -25.07
C LYS A 131 -22.85 -21.48 -24.94
N GLU A 132 -23.78 -22.43 -24.93
CA GLU A 132 -23.47 -23.85 -25.02
C GLU A 132 -23.17 -24.24 -26.48
N ASN A 133 -22.09 -25.00 -26.67
CA ASN A 133 -21.70 -25.57 -27.95
C ASN A 133 -22.31 -26.97 -28.11
N LEU A 134 -22.32 -27.49 -29.35
CA LEU A 134 -22.86 -28.82 -29.66
C LEU A 134 -22.15 -29.96 -28.92
N ASP A 135 -20.92 -29.75 -28.45
CA ASP A 135 -20.13 -30.70 -27.68
C ASP A 135 -20.37 -30.59 -26.15
N GLY A 136 -21.29 -29.73 -25.72
CA GLY A 136 -21.61 -29.47 -24.31
C GLY A 136 -20.62 -28.54 -23.59
N THR A 137 -19.65 -27.96 -24.30
CA THR A 137 -18.76 -26.94 -23.74
C THR A 137 -19.41 -25.56 -23.77
N PHE A 138 -18.99 -24.65 -22.89
CA PHE A 138 -19.53 -23.30 -22.81
C PHE A 138 -18.50 -22.26 -23.23
N ASN A 139 -18.94 -21.21 -23.90
CA ASN A 139 -18.11 -20.06 -24.23
C ASN A 139 -18.86 -18.73 -24.12
N TYR A 140 -18.11 -17.64 -24.11
CA TYR A 140 -18.64 -16.30 -24.29
C TYR A 140 -17.74 -15.49 -25.24
N LYS A 141 -18.30 -14.45 -25.85
CA LYS A 141 -17.53 -13.46 -26.61
C LYS A 141 -17.13 -12.33 -25.67
N ASP A 142 -15.82 -12.07 -25.54
CA ASP A 142 -15.36 -10.92 -24.75
C ASP A 142 -15.62 -9.62 -25.52
N PRO A 143 -16.49 -8.72 -25.05
CA PRO A 143 -16.81 -7.48 -25.75
C PRO A 143 -15.61 -6.52 -25.86
N LYS A 144 -14.53 -6.72 -25.09
CA LYS A 144 -13.28 -5.93 -25.20
C LYS A 144 -12.34 -6.46 -26.27
N ASN A 145 -12.55 -7.69 -26.75
CA ASN A 145 -11.68 -8.34 -27.72
C ASN A 145 -12.28 -8.20 -29.13
N LYS A 146 -11.67 -7.34 -29.95
CA LYS A 146 -12.20 -6.99 -31.29
C LYS A 146 -12.23 -8.17 -32.28
N ASP A 147 -11.51 -9.25 -31.98
CA ASP A 147 -11.32 -10.39 -32.89
C ASP A 147 -12.36 -11.51 -32.74
N GLU A 148 -13.49 -11.28 -32.05
CA GLU A 148 -14.61 -12.24 -31.89
C GLU A 148 -14.25 -13.64 -31.35
N ALA A 149 -13.03 -13.85 -30.86
CA ALA A 149 -12.59 -15.15 -30.36
C ALA A 149 -13.44 -15.57 -29.15
N SER A 150 -14.17 -16.67 -29.29
CA SER A 150 -14.95 -17.27 -28.21
C SER A 150 -14.01 -17.88 -27.17
N ILE A 151 -14.16 -17.46 -25.91
CA ILE A 151 -13.37 -17.99 -24.80
C ILE A 151 -14.13 -19.16 -24.18
N ASN A 152 -13.55 -20.35 -24.22
CA ASN A 152 -14.11 -21.52 -23.52
C ASN A 152 -14.01 -21.32 -22.00
N VAL A 153 -15.09 -21.62 -21.30
CA VAL A 153 -15.22 -21.40 -19.86
C VAL A 153 -16.04 -22.52 -19.23
N THR A 154 -15.79 -22.80 -17.96
CA THR A 154 -16.63 -23.67 -17.14
C THR A 154 -17.81 -22.84 -16.61
N PRO A 155 -19.07 -23.28 -16.77
CA PRO A 155 -20.21 -22.55 -16.22
C PRO A 155 -20.20 -22.61 -14.69
N ALA A 156 -20.98 -21.72 -14.07
CA ALA A 156 -21.32 -21.87 -12.66
C ALA A 156 -22.25 -23.08 -12.48
N TYR A 157 -22.17 -23.72 -11.31
CA TYR A 157 -23.02 -24.85 -10.96
C TYR A 157 -23.70 -24.62 -9.61
N ASN A 158 -24.91 -25.14 -9.45
CA ASN A 158 -25.49 -25.43 -8.15
C ASN A 158 -25.16 -26.88 -7.80
N TYR A 159 -24.85 -27.13 -6.54
CA TYR A 159 -24.57 -28.47 -6.04
C TYR A 159 -25.65 -28.93 -5.07
N ASP A 160 -25.81 -30.24 -4.96
CA ASP A 160 -26.68 -30.91 -4.01
C ASP A 160 -26.04 -32.23 -3.58
N ASP A 161 -26.54 -32.80 -2.49
CA ASP A 161 -26.09 -34.09 -1.95
C ASP A 161 -24.59 -34.07 -1.59
N LEU A 162 -24.22 -33.19 -0.64
CA LEU A 162 -22.86 -33.13 -0.07
C LEU A 162 -22.49 -34.50 0.52
N TRP A 163 -21.35 -35.02 0.11
CA TRP A 163 -20.79 -36.26 0.62
C TRP A 163 -20.02 -36.04 1.93
N ASP A 164 -20.49 -36.65 3.01
CA ASP A 164 -19.79 -36.67 4.30
C ASP A 164 -18.85 -37.89 4.37
N PHE A 165 -17.55 -37.68 4.20
CA PHE A 165 -16.56 -38.76 4.29
C PHE A 165 -16.46 -39.44 5.68
N ASN A 166 -17.08 -38.89 6.72
CA ASN A 166 -17.14 -39.52 8.05
C ASN A 166 -18.35 -40.43 8.21
N GLU A 167 -19.51 -40.03 7.72
CA GLU A 167 -20.79 -40.71 7.96
C GLU A 167 -21.29 -41.48 6.74
N ASP A 168 -21.06 -40.97 5.53
CA ASP A 168 -21.60 -41.57 4.31
C ASP A 168 -20.90 -42.87 3.95
N VAL A 169 -21.71 -43.82 3.48
CA VAL A 169 -21.28 -45.11 2.99
C VAL A 169 -22.00 -45.47 1.70
N ILE A 170 -21.28 -46.12 0.81
CA ILE A 170 -21.90 -46.77 -0.33
C ILE A 170 -22.45 -48.11 0.16
N THR A 171 -23.77 -48.24 0.19
CA THR A 171 -24.42 -49.54 0.38
C THR A 171 -24.46 -50.31 -0.94
N TYR A 172 -23.96 -51.55 -0.90
CA TYR A 172 -23.93 -52.48 -2.02
C TYR A 172 -24.51 -53.83 -1.60
N LYS A 173 -25.41 -54.41 -2.41
CA LYS A 173 -25.94 -55.74 -2.18
C LYS A 173 -25.27 -56.72 -3.12
N LYS A 174 -24.69 -57.80 -2.58
CA LYS A 174 -23.99 -58.79 -3.41
C LYS A 174 -24.89 -59.28 -4.56
N GLY A 175 -24.37 -59.17 -5.80
CA GLY A 175 -25.10 -59.53 -7.01
C GLY A 175 -25.96 -58.41 -7.61
N SER A 176 -25.93 -57.18 -7.07
CA SER A 176 -26.69 -56.04 -7.63
C SER A 176 -26.08 -55.43 -8.90
N GLY A 177 -25.01 -56.01 -9.43
CA GLY A 177 -24.35 -55.53 -10.66
C GLY A 177 -23.37 -54.37 -10.41
N LYS A 178 -23.11 -53.57 -11.44
CA LYS A 178 -22.17 -52.44 -11.40
C LYS A 178 -22.80 -51.23 -10.72
N LYS A 179 -21.98 -50.44 -10.02
CA LYS A 179 -22.40 -49.16 -9.42
C LYS A 179 -21.36 -48.09 -9.75
N ASP A 180 -21.76 -47.09 -10.52
CA ASP A 180 -20.93 -45.93 -10.84
C ASP A 180 -21.43 -44.72 -10.05
N ILE A 181 -20.50 -44.02 -9.40
CA ILE A 181 -20.76 -42.82 -8.60
C ILE A 181 -19.81 -41.74 -9.09
N THR A 182 -20.31 -40.52 -9.22
CA THR A 182 -19.47 -39.34 -9.47
C THR A 182 -19.63 -38.38 -8.32
N LEU A 183 -18.50 -37.92 -7.78
CA LEU A 183 -18.42 -36.86 -6.81
C LEU A 183 -17.79 -35.65 -7.49
N TYR A 184 -18.53 -34.55 -7.55
CA TYR A 184 -18.14 -33.31 -8.18
C TYR A 184 -17.52 -32.38 -7.14
N ALA A 185 -16.36 -31.80 -7.46
CA ALA A 185 -15.77 -30.75 -6.65
C ALA A 185 -16.66 -29.50 -6.65
N GLY A 186 -17.15 -29.11 -5.47
CA GLY A 186 -17.93 -27.89 -5.25
C GLY A 186 -17.02 -26.70 -5.04
N TRP A 187 -16.81 -25.90 -6.09
CA TRP A 187 -15.93 -24.73 -6.04
C TRP A 187 -16.68 -23.45 -5.68
N VAL A 188 -16.22 -22.77 -4.63
CA VAL A 188 -16.74 -21.46 -4.25
C VAL A 188 -15.66 -20.40 -4.43
N MET A 189 -16.01 -19.28 -5.07
CA MET A 189 -15.07 -18.17 -5.22
C MET A 189 -14.60 -17.69 -3.86
N ASN A 190 -13.32 -17.33 -3.77
CA ASN A 190 -12.79 -16.66 -2.58
C ASN A 190 -13.64 -15.44 -2.24
N PHE A 191 -13.91 -15.26 -0.95
CA PHE A 191 -14.69 -14.13 -0.45
C PHE A 191 -13.89 -12.85 -0.63
N LYS A 192 -14.57 -11.71 -0.78
CA LYS A 192 -13.94 -10.46 -1.21
C LYS A 192 -14.35 -9.26 -0.38
N PHE A 193 -13.37 -8.47 0.02
CA PHE A 193 -13.58 -7.06 0.29
C PHE A 193 -13.37 -6.25 -0.98
N GLU A 194 -14.33 -5.40 -1.32
CA GLU A 194 -14.20 -4.41 -2.40
C GLU A 194 -14.21 -3.01 -1.80
N PHE A 195 -13.16 -2.24 -2.07
CA PHE A 195 -13.00 -0.89 -1.58
C PHE A 195 -13.27 0.11 -2.69
N TYR A 196 -14.27 0.95 -2.48
CA TYR A 196 -14.66 2.00 -3.39
C TYR A 196 -14.28 3.35 -2.84
N THR A 197 -13.78 4.23 -3.69
CA THR A 197 -13.58 5.64 -3.36
C THR A 197 -14.79 6.42 -3.82
N VAL A 198 -15.33 7.24 -2.92
CA VAL A 198 -16.48 8.09 -3.22
C VAL A 198 -16.02 9.53 -3.32
N THR A 199 -16.23 10.12 -4.49
CA THR A 199 -15.91 11.52 -4.81
C THR A 199 -17.14 12.20 -5.38
N GLU A 200 -17.10 13.53 -5.53
CA GLU A 200 -18.18 14.26 -6.23
C GLU A 200 -18.36 13.81 -7.68
N ALA A 201 -17.29 13.33 -8.33
CA ALA A 201 -17.33 12.80 -9.70
C ALA A 201 -17.93 11.39 -9.79
N GLY A 202 -18.13 10.71 -8.65
CA GLY A 202 -18.71 9.38 -8.57
C GLY A 202 -17.88 8.38 -7.76
N THR A 203 -18.35 7.14 -7.79
CA THR A 203 -17.78 5.99 -7.07
C THR A 203 -16.86 5.18 -7.97
N THR A 204 -15.63 4.88 -7.52
CA THR A 204 -14.69 4.05 -8.28
C THR A 204 -14.06 2.95 -7.42
N LEU A 205 -13.93 1.74 -7.96
CA LEU A 205 -13.25 0.63 -7.27
C LEU A 205 -11.74 0.91 -7.18
N ALA A 206 -11.22 1.02 -5.96
CA ALA A 206 -9.80 1.27 -5.71
C ALA A 206 -9.00 0.00 -5.45
N ALA A 207 -9.58 -0.96 -4.73
CA ALA A 207 -8.90 -2.21 -4.40
C ALA A 207 -9.87 -3.36 -4.15
N THR A 208 -9.37 -4.58 -4.36
CA THR A 208 -10.05 -5.81 -3.97
C THR A 208 -9.09 -6.65 -3.16
N TYR A 209 -9.56 -7.14 -2.01
CA TYR A 209 -8.86 -8.14 -1.22
C TYR A 209 -9.68 -9.43 -1.21
N SER A 210 -9.04 -10.58 -1.36
CA SER A 210 -9.73 -11.87 -1.39
C SER A 210 -9.13 -12.85 -0.39
N PHE A 211 -9.97 -13.67 0.23
CA PHE A 211 -9.56 -14.70 1.18
C PHE A 211 -10.38 -15.98 1.00
N ASN A 212 -9.81 -17.10 1.42
CA ASN A 212 -10.50 -18.39 1.49
C ASN A 212 -11.29 -18.45 2.79
N TYR A 213 -12.59 -18.68 2.72
CA TYR A 213 -13.45 -18.75 3.91
C TYR A 213 -13.11 -19.94 4.81
N LEU A 214 -12.67 -21.07 4.26
CA LEU A 214 -12.26 -22.24 5.05
C LEU A 214 -11.02 -21.96 5.91
N ASP A 215 -10.15 -21.04 5.48
CA ASP A 215 -9.01 -20.62 6.29
C ASP A 215 -9.46 -19.78 7.50
N VAL A 216 -10.62 -19.12 7.41
CA VAL A 216 -11.25 -18.41 8.54
C VAL A 216 -11.79 -19.43 9.54
N GLU A 217 -12.49 -20.46 9.07
CA GLU A 217 -13.05 -21.49 9.95
C GLU A 217 -11.96 -22.33 10.63
N ALA A 218 -10.89 -22.64 9.91
CA ALA A 218 -9.77 -23.41 10.44
C ALA A 218 -8.92 -22.63 11.46
N ALA A 219 -8.88 -21.30 11.37
CA ALA A 219 -8.03 -20.45 12.18
C ALA A 219 -8.65 -19.05 12.42
N PRO A 220 -9.80 -18.96 13.13
CA PRO A 220 -10.54 -17.71 13.32
C PRO A 220 -9.74 -16.63 14.05
N GLU A 221 -8.77 -17.03 14.87
CA GLU A 221 -7.87 -16.13 15.58
C GLU A 221 -6.96 -15.30 14.65
N LYS A 222 -6.74 -15.74 13.41
CA LYS A 222 -5.94 -15.01 12.42
C LYS A 222 -6.64 -13.77 11.85
N GLY A 223 -7.98 -13.72 11.93
CA GLY A 223 -8.77 -12.56 11.50
C GLY A 223 -8.56 -12.16 10.03
N ILE A 224 -8.37 -13.13 9.13
CA ILE A 224 -8.19 -12.86 7.69
C ILE A 224 -9.44 -12.29 7.01
N ASP A 225 -10.60 -12.43 7.66
CA ASP A 225 -11.90 -11.88 7.29
C ASP A 225 -12.15 -10.49 7.89
N LYS A 226 -11.11 -9.83 8.42
CA LYS A 226 -11.16 -8.50 9.02
C LYS A 226 -10.22 -7.53 8.33
N ILE A 227 -10.63 -6.27 8.32
CA ILE A 227 -9.86 -5.13 7.82
C ILE A 227 -9.83 -4.06 8.91
N ALA A 228 -8.66 -3.45 9.17
CA ALA A 228 -8.54 -2.29 10.06
C ALA A 228 -9.13 -1.06 9.40
N ILE A 229 -9.89 -0.27 10.16
CA ILE A 229 -10.26 1.08 9.74
C ILE A 229 -9.06 2.00 10.00
N PRO A 230 -8.60 2.80 9.02
CA PRO A 230 -7.43 3.64 9.21
C PRO A 230 -7.59 4.63 10.36
N SER A 231 -6.51 4.80 11.13
CA SER A 231 -6.51 5.67 12.31
C SER A 231 -5.13 6.25 12.60
N TYR A 232 -5.06 7.30 13.42
CA TYR A 232 -3.79 7.86 13.94
C TYR A 232 -3.29 7.09 15.17
N THR A 233 -3.49 5.77 15.18
CA THR A 233 -2.97 4.88 16.21
C THR A 233 -2.13 3.77 15.61
N ASP A 234 -1.02 3.43 16.26
CA ASP A 234 -0.22 2.27 15.93
C ASP A 234 -0.96 0.98 16.29
N ASN A 235 -0.34 -0.14 15.92
CA ASN A 235 -0.86 -1.47 16.21
C ASN A 235 -1.00 -1.74 17.72
N ASN A 236 -0.31 -1.01 18.60
CA ASN A 236 -0.44 -1.17 20.05
C ASN A 236 -1.48 -0.23 20.68
N GLY A 237 -2.17 0.61 19.89
CA GLY A 237 -3.09 1.64 20.36
C GLY A 237 -2.39 2.93 20.82
N GLY A 238 -1.08 3.04 20.61
CA GLY A 238 -0.32 4.27 20.80
C GLY A 238 -0.60 5.27 19.69
N ARG A 239 -0.55 6.57 19.97
CA ARG A 239 -0.75 7.60 18.94
C ARG A 239 0.39 7.60 17.93
N THR A 240 0.07 7.78 16.64
CA THR A 240 1.03 8.01 15.55
C THR A 240 0.80 9.37 14.88
N PRO A 241 1.86 10.03 14.36
CA PRO A 241 1.69 11.25 13.58
C PRO A 241 1.10 10.99 12.18
N ALA A 242 1.45 9.87 11.55
CA ALA A 242 0.92 9.46 10.26
C ALA A 242 -0.29 8.53 10.43
N MET A 243 -1.24 8.60 9.50
CA MET A 243 -2.37 7.67 9.43
C MET A 243 -1.85 6.23 9.21
N ASN A 244 -2.29 5.31 10.06
CA ASN A 244 -2.01 3.90 9.96
C ASN A 244 -3.15 3.19 9.21
N TYR A 245 -2.80 2.40 8.19
CA TYR A 245 -3.74 1.65 7.34
C TYR A 245 -3.68 0.13 7.60
N SER A 246 -2.92 -0.29 8.61
CA SER A 246 -2.62 -1.70 8.89
C SER A 246 -3.33 -2.25 10.13
N LEU A 247 -3.57 -3.57 10.14
CA LEU A 247 -4.07 -4.31 11.29
C LEU A 247 -2.98 -4.58 12.34
N LYS A 248 -3.43 -4.66 13.59
CA LYS A 248 -2.63 -4.95 14.79
C LYS A 248 -1.89 -6.29 14.77
N ASN A 249 -2.39 -7.29 14.03
CA ASN A 249 -2.06 -8.70 14.27
C ASN A 249 -1.25 -9.40 13.16
N ASN A 250 -0.36 -8.71 12.44
CA ASN A 250 0.42 -9.31 11.32
C ASN A 250 -0.46 -9.94 10.22
N SER A 251 -1.76 -9.64 10.16
CA SER A 251 -2.57 -10.05 9.01
C SER A 251 -2.13 -9.25 7.79
N THR A 252 -2.05 -9.91 6.64
CA THR A 252 -1.67 -9.32 5.35
C THR A 252 -2.75 -8.40 4.75
N THR A 253 -3.72 -7.98 5.57
CA THR A 253 -4.98 -7.36 5.16
C THR A 253 -5.01 -5.89 5.58
N ASN A 254 -4.42 -5.03 4.74
CA ASN A 254 -4.39 -3.59 4.98
C ASN A 254 -5.56 -2.89 4.27
N PHE A 255 -6.08 -1.83 4.87
CA PHE A 255 -6.98 -0.91 4.19
C PHE A 255 -6.20 -0.19 3.07
N PRO A 256 -6.76 0.02 1.87
CA PRO A 256 -6.03 0.67 0.79
C PRO A 256 -5.69 2.12 1.12
N SER A 257 -4.41 2.47 1.01
CA SER A 257 -3.94 3.86 1.01
C SER A 257 -3.95 4.42 -0.41
N ILE A 258 -4.23 5.72 -0.53
CA ILE A 258 -4.23 6.44 -1.80
C ILE A 258 -3.18 7.55 -1.71
N GLN A 259 -2.23 7.55 -2.64
CA GLN A 259 -1.15 8.53 -2.66
C GLN A 259 -1.70 9.95 -2.71
N GLY A 260 -1.15 10.84 -1.89
CA GLY A 260 -1.57 12.24 -1.86
C GLY A 260 -2.92 12.49 -1.21
N LYS A 261 -3.55 11.49 -0.59
CA LYS A 261 -4.84 11.63 0.12
C LYS A 261 -4.78 11.05 1.53
N THR A 262 -5.72 11.48 2.37
CA THR A 262 -5.89 10.97 3.74
C THR A 262 -7.29 10.41 3.93
N PHE A 263 -7.38 9.21 4.50
CA PHE A 263 -8.67 8.60 4.85
C PHE A 263 -9.48 9.48 5.80
N GLU A 264 -10.76 9.67 5.51
CA GLU A 264 -11.70 10.39 6.37
C GLU A 264 -12.66 9.44 7.10
N ALA A 265 -13.36 8.61 6.34
CA ALA A 265 -14.40 7.72 6.84
C ALA A 265 -14.71 6.59 5.84
N ALA A 266 -15.27 5.50 6.36
CA ALA A 266 -15.76 4.36 5.59
C ALA A 266 -17.24 4.11 5.88
N TYR A 267 -17.96 3.56 4.90
CA TYR A 267 -19.41 3.36 4.90
C TYR A 267 -19.77 1.99 4.31
N SER A 268 -20.88 1.40 4.78
CA SER A 268 -21.41 0.13 4.25
C SER A 268 -22.28 0.31 3.01
N ASP A 269 -22.69 1.54 2.70
CA ASP A 269 -23.56 1.89 1.58
C ASP A 269 -22.92 2.93 0.65
N GLU A 270 -23.29 2.89 -0.63
CA GLU A 270 -22.75 3.79 -1.65
C GLU A 270 -23.14 5.25 -1.41
N ALA A 271 -24.33 5.50 -0.84
CA ALA A 271 -24.79 6.85 -0.50
C ALA A 271 -24.04 7.46 0.69
N CYS A 272 -23.15 6.69 1.35
CA CYS A 272 -22.37 7.11 2.51
C CYS A 272 -23.25 7.62 3.65
N THR A 273 -24.32 6.89 3.97
CA THR A 273 -25.26 7.20 5.05
C THR A 273 -25.07 6.31 6.28
N GLU A 274 -24.50 5.12 6.10
CA GLU A 274 -24.21 4.13 7.14
C GLU A 274 -22.71 4.06 7.40
N MET A 275 -22.23 4.94 8.30
CA MET A 275 -20.82 4.96 8.67
C MET A 275 -20.41 3.69 9.39
N ILE A 276 -19.28 3.10 8.98
CA ILE A 276 -18.64 1.99 9.69
C ILE A 276 -17.91 2.56 10.90
N THR A 277 -18.41 2.23 12.09
CA THR A 277 -17.81 2.65 13.37
C THR A 277 -16.98 1.53 14.00
N GLY A 278 -15.83 1.88 14.57
CA GLY A 278 -14.93 0.95 15.25
C GLY A 278 -13.59 0.78 14.55
N ASP A 279 -12.68 0.03 15.16
CA ASP A 279 -11.30 -0.11 14.69
C ASP A 279 -11.14 -1.14 13.56
N THR A 280 -12.14 -2.02 13.37
CA THR A 280 -12.13 -3.06 12.35
C THR A 280 -13.50 -3.31 11.75
N VAL A 281 -13.53 -3.70 10.48
CA VAL A 281 -14.71 -4.25 9.80
C VAL A 281 -14.53 -5.74 9.54
N THR A 282 -15.54 -6.54 9.87
CA THR A 282 -15.60 -7.99 9.58
C THR A 282 -16.44 -8.22 8.31
N HIS A 283 -16.03 -9.18 7.48
CA HIS A 283 -16.72 -9.48 6.22
C HIS A 283 -18.18 -9.92 6.45
N GLY A 284 -18.39 -10.86 7.37
CA GLY A 284 -19.71 -11.35 7.77
C GLY A 284 -20.42 -12.25 6.74
N GLY A 285 -19.68 -12.75 5.74
CA GLY A 285 -20.20 -13.75 4.81
C GLY A 285 -20.09 -15.15 5.42
N SER A 286 -20.84 -16.12 4.90
CA SER A 286 -20.83 -17.50 5.38
C SER A 286 -20.95 -18.51 4.23
N MET A 287 -20.77 -19.79 4.53
CA MET A 287 -20.97 -20.88 3.59
C MET A 287 -22.37 -21.49 3.70
N ASP A 288 -22.96 -21.82 2.54
CA ASP A 288 -24.05 -22.78 2.40
C ASP A 288 -23.44 -24.09 1.88
N TYR A 289 -23.18 -25.02 2.81
CA TYR A 289 -22.57 -26.30 2.52
C TYR A 289 -23.50 -27.26 1.78
N GLU A 290 -24.82 -27.14 1.94
CA GLU A 290 -25.77 -27.99 1.23
C GLU A 290 -25.75 -27.69 -0.27
N LYS A 291 -25.58 -26.40 -0.62
CA LYS A 291 -25.57 -25.91 -2.01
C LYS A 291 -24.18 -25.72 -2.61
N GLY A 292 -23.13 -25.83 -1.81
CA GLY A 292 -21.75 -25.52 -2.23
C GLY A 292 -21.63 -24.08 -2.71
N ALA A 293 -22.20 -23.13 -1.96
CA ALA A 293 -22.29 -21.73 -2.35
C ALA A 293 -21.91 -20.78 -1.20
N GLY A 294 -21.32 -19.63 -1.54
CA GLY A 294 -21.07 -18.55 -0.58
C GLY A 294 -22.33 -17.68 -0.39
N VAL A 295 -22.69 -17.40 0.86
CA VAL A 295 -23.74 -16.46 1.26
C VAL A 295 -23.08 -15.11 1.57
N ASN A 296 -23.50 -14.06 0.85
CA ASN A 296 -22.90 -12.73 0.92
C ASN A 296 -21.36 -12.76 0.76
N PRO A 297 -20.81 -13.35 -0.33
CA PRO A 297 -19.37 -13.58 -0.48
C PRO A 297 -18.58 -12.30 -0.83
N VAL A 298 -19.25 -11.16 -1.00
CA VAL A 298 -18.61 -9.87 -1.29
C VAL A 298 -19.09 -8.82 -0.28
N LYS A 299 -18.15 -8.23 0.45
CA LYS A 299 -18.36 -7.07 1.33
C LYS A 299 -17.83 -5.82 0.64
N LYS A 300 -18.73 -4.90 0.27
CA LYS A 300 -18.37 -3.59 -0.27
C LYS A 300 -18.14 -2.58 0.86
N ILE A 301 -17.11 -1.77 0.72
CA ILE A 301 -16.75 -0.68 1.63
C ILE A 301 -16.55 0.58 0.80
N TYR A 302 -17.26 1.64 1.14
CA TYR A 302 -17.21 2.92 0.46
C TYR A 302 -16.45 3.92 1.32
N ALA A 303 -15.38 4.50 0.82
CA ALA A 303 -14.47 5.34 1.59
C ALA A 303 -14.35 6.75 1.00
N LYS A 304 -14.36 7.74 1.90
CA LYS A 304 -14.08 9.14 1.60
C LYS A 304 -12.66 9.49 2.04
N TYR A 305 -12.03 10.36 1.25
CA TYR A 305 -10.66 10.78 1.46
C TYR A 305 -10.55 12.29 1.25
N SER A 306 -9.77 12.94 2.11
CA SER A 306 -9.37 14.33 1.95
C SER A 306 -8.15 14.41 1.06
N GLU A 307 -7.98 15.52 0.35
CA GLU A 307 -6.72 15.83 -0.33
C GLU A 307 -5.59 16.02 0.68
N GLY A 308 -4.36 15.70 0.26
CA GLY A 308 -3.15 15.80 1.06
C GLY A 308 -2.86 14.57 1.93
N GLU A 309 -1.57 14.30 2.16
CA GLU A 309 -1.11 13.35 3.19
C GLU A 309 -0.95 14.09 4.51
N VAL A 310 -1.93 13.93 5.41
CA VAL A 310 -2.04 14.69 6.65
C VAL A 310 -1.30 13.98 7.80
N TYR A 311 -0.39 14.72 8.42
CA TYR A 311 0.38 14.35 9.60
C TYR A 311 -0.08 15.17 10.80
N LYS A 312 -0.47 14.50 11.89
CA LYS A 312 -0.89 15.14 13.14
C LYS A 312 0.30 15.25 14.10
N ILE A 313 0.91 16.43 14.15
CA ILE A 313 2.17 16.69 14.86
C ILE A 313 1.89 17.30 16.24
N LYS A 314 2.54 16.80 17.29
CA LYS A 314 2.55 17.38 18.64
C LYS A 314 3.93 17.74 19.15
N THR A 315 5.00 17.22 18.54
CA THR A 315 6.37 17.47 18.99
C THR A 315 7.30 17.73 17.80
N ALA A 316 8.40 18.45 18.04
CA ALA A 316 9.42 18.70 17.03
C ALA A 316 10.03 17.39 16.48
N LYS A 317 10.18 16.37 17.32
CA LYS A 317 10.65 15.03 16.89
C LYS A 317 9.68 14.37 15.91
N GLU A 318 8.38 14.46 16.17
CA GLU A 318 7.36 13.90 15.27
C GLU A 318 7.42 14.57 13.89
N LEU A 319 7.57 15.90 13.85
CA LEU A 319 7.77 16.61 12.58
C LEU A 319 9.08 16.19 11.91
N ALA A 320 10.18 16.18 12.66
CA ALA A 320 11.51 15.82 12.16
C ALA A 320 11.55 14.43 11.50
N SER A 321 10.91 13.44 12.11
CA SER A 321 10.94 12.05 11.65
C SER A 321 9.93 11.70 10.56
N ASN A 322 8.90 12.53 10.35
CA ASN A 322 7.82 12.24 9.39
C ASN A 322 7.78 13.21 8.19
N ALA A 323 8.70 14.17 8.14
CA ALA A 323 8.70 15.20 7.13
C ALA A 323 8.96 14.69 5.71
N LYS A 324 8.02 14.99 4.83
CA LYS A 324 8.05 14.94 3.37
C LYS A 324 7.79 16.33 2.76
N ALA A 325 8.40 16.61 1.61
CA ALA A 325 8.26 17.91 0.95
C ALA A 325 6.80 18.28 0.57
N TYR A 326 5.94 17.28 0.36
CA TYR A 326 4.52 17.43 -0.01
C TYR A 326 3.54 17.16 1.14
N GLY A 327 4.03 16.87 2.35
CA GLY A 327 3.19 16.51 3.49
C GLY A 327 2.39 17.69 4.04
N TRP A 328 1.23 17.41 4.63
CA TRP A 328 0.36 18.41 5.27
C TRP A 328 0.45 18.24 6.78
N TYR A 329 1.09 19.18 7.47
CA TYR A 329 1.36 19.10 8.91
C TYR A 329 0.33 19.91 9.69
N GLU A 330 -0.60 19.21 10.30
CA GLU A 330 -1.54 19.74 11.29
C GLU A 330 -0.83 19.75 12.66
N ILE A 331 -0.52 20.93 13.20
CA ILE A 331 0.18 21.05 14.48
C ILE A 331 -0.84 21.17 15.63
N ASP A 332 -0.90 20.14 16.46
CA ASP A 332 -1.71 20.01 17.68
C ASP A 332 -0.89 20.36 18.93
N ALA A 333 -0.15 21.47 18.86
CA ALA A 333 0.66 22.01 19.94
C ALA A 333 0.79 23.53 19.80
N ASP A 334 0.93 24.23 20.92
CA ASP A 334 1.21 25.67 20.92
C ASP A 334 2.64 25.98 20.47
N GLU A 335 3.58 25.09 20.79
CA GLU A 335 4.98 25.22 20.42
C GLU A 335 5.65 23.90 20.01
N LEU A 336 6.57 24.00 19.05
CA LEU A 336 7.53 22.97 18.68
C LEU A 336 8.94 23.51 18.92
N ASP A 337 9.57 23.08 20.02
CA ASP A 337 10.97 23.41 20.31
C ASP A 337 11.91 22.38 19.67
N PHE A 338 12.80 22.86 18.79
CA PHE A 338 13.82 22.03 18.14
C PHE A 338 15.08 21.85 19.00
N THR A 339 15.01 22.17 20.28
CA THR A 339 16.00 21.76 21.28
C THR A 339 15.39 20.77 22.26
N GLU A 340 16.21 19.89 22.81
CA GLU A 340 15.81 18.99 23.88
C GLU A 340 16.93 18.85 24.91
N VAL A 341 16.60 18.49 26.15
CA VAL A 341 17.60 18.22 27.19
C VAL A 341 17.74 16.71 27.36
N VAL A 342 18.90 16.18 26.99
CA VAL A 342 19.26 14.76 27.18
C VAL A 342 20.45 14.71 28.15
N ASP A 343 20.29 13.99 29.27
CA ASP A 343 21.31 13.85 30.31
C ASP A 343 21.88 15.19 30.82
N GLY A 344 21.01 16.20 30.96
CA GLY A 344 21.39 17.54 31.41
C GLY A 344 22.13 18.39 30.36
N LYS A 345 22.21 17.93 29.12
CA LYS A 345 22.77 18.68 27.98
C LYS A 345 21.68 19.05 27.00
N THR A 346 21.66 20.31 26.58
CA THR A 346 20.81 20.75 25.47
C THR A 346 21.37 20.19 24.15
N THR A 347 20.57 19.43 23.45
CA THR A 347 20.85 18.89 22.11
C THR A 347 19.87 19.45 21.09
N GLN A 348 20.34 19.63 19.87
CA GLN A 348 19.54 20.14 18.75
C GLN A 348 18.83 18.98 18.04
N ILE A 349 17.52 19.08 17.90
CA ILE A 349 16.74 18.25 16.97
C ILE A 349 17.02 18.79 15.56
N ALA A 350 17.44 17.91 14.65
CA ALA A 350 17.72 18.29 13.28
C ALA A 350 16.44 18.74 12.57
N TRP A 351 16.52 19.89 11.89
CA TRP A 351 15.47 20.31 10.98
C TRP A 351 15.36 19.33 9.80
N PRO A 352 14.14 18.99 9.31
CA PRO A 352 13.96 18.09 8.19
C PRO A 352 14.76 18.43 6.94
N ALA A 353 15.61 17.50 6.50
CA ALA A 353 16.31 17.62 5.22
C ALA A 353 15.32 17.75 4.04
N ALA A 354 14.17 17.08 4.12
CA ALA A 354 13.10 17.15 3.11
C ALA A 354 12.57 18.58 2.89
N PHE A 355 12.72 19.48 3.88
CA PHE A 355 12.36 20.89 3.73
C PHE A 355 13.54 21.69 3.16
N SER A 356 14.75 21.50 3.68
CA SER A 356 15.90 22.35 3.33
C SER A 356 16.60 22.05 2.00
N SER A 357 16.49 20.83 1.47
CA SER A 357 17.27 20.41 0.30
C SER A 357 16.48 20.33 -1.02
N GLY A 358 15.20 20.70 -1.02
CA GLY A 358 14.33 20.54 -2.18
C GLY A 358 13.18 21.54 -2.20
N SER A 359 12.17 21.24 -3.00
CA SER A 359 11.02 22.11 -3.22
C SER A 359 9.84 21.69 -2.35
N PHE A 360 9.53 22.50 -1.35
CA PHE A 360 8.39 22.30 -0.47
C PHE A 360 7.09 22.68 -1.18
N THR A 361 6.17 21.73 -1.30
CA THR A 361 4.81 21.88 -1.85
C THR A 361 3.73 21.56 -0.81
N GLY A 362 4.16 21.28 0.43
CA GLY A 362 3.31 20.83 1.51
C GLY A 362 2.56 21.96 2.21
N ARG A 363 1.99 21.63 3.36
CA ARG A 363 1.26 22.59 4.21
C ARG A 363 1.71 22.53 5.65
N ILE A 364 1.82 23.67 6.33
CA ILE A 364 2.03 23.74 7.78
C ILE A 364 0.98 24.67 8.38
N TYR A 365 0.18 24.14 9.30
CA TYR A 365 -0.92 24.90 9.90
C TYR A 365 -1.25 24.36 11.30
N PRO A 366 -1.77 25.22 12.20
CA PRO A 366 -2.27 24.77 13.49
C PRO A 366 -3.56 23.98 13.32
N LYS A 367 -3.77 22.98 14.17
CA LYS A 367 -5.01 22.19 14.22
C LYS A 367 -6.25 23.05 14.41
N ASN A 368 -6.15 24.08 15.26
CA ASN A 368 -7.16 25.11 15.36
C ASN A 368 -6.77 26.25 14.41
N GLY A 369 -7.46 26.34 13.26
CA GLY A 369 -7.10 27.26 12.17
C GLY A 369 -7.03 28.75 12.53
N SER A 370 -7.44 29.15 13.73
CA SER A 370 -7.32 30.54 14.24
C SER A 370 -6.21 30.76 15.27
N SER A 371 -5.60 29.70 15.83
CA SER A 371 -4.46 29.85 16.73
C SER A 371 -3.17 30.11 15.94
N THR A 372 -2.11 30.53 16.62
CA THR A 372 -0.75 30.58 16.05
C THR A 372 0.10 29.54 16.74
N VAL A 373 0.91 28.82 15.97
CA VAL A 373 1.90 27.87 16.51
C VAL A 373 3.30 28.45 16.42
N THR A 374 4.10 28.28 17.46
CA THR A 374 5.50 28.71 17.49
C THR A 374 6.45 27.55 17.23
N ILE A 375 7.24 27.63 16.17
CA ILE A 375 8.34 26.71 15.88
C ILE A 375 9.64 27.42 16.25
N LYS A 376 10.32 26.97 17.30
CA LYS A 376 11.47 27.70 17.86
C LYS A 376 12.77 26.91 17.91
N ASN A 377 13.87 27.66 17.97
CA ASN A 377 15.24 27.14 18.10
C ASN A 377 15.61 26.20 16.95
N VAL A 378 15.24 26.57 15.72
CA VAL A 378 15.54 25.76 14.54
C VAL A 378 16.95 26.08 14.06
N ALA A 379 17.78 25.04 13.89
CA ALA A 379 19.07 25.14 13.24
C ALA A 379 19.16 24.17 12.07
N ALA A 380 19.30 24.70 10.85
CA ALA A 380 19.52 23.93 9.64
C ALA A 380 20.96 24.17 9.13
N VAL A 381 21.63 23.11 8.68
CA VAL A 381 23.01 23.19 8.19
C VAL A 381 23.11 22.52 6.84
N GLN A 382 23.63 23.25 5.85
CA GLN A 382 23.94 22.70 4.54
C GLN A 382 25.42 22.32 4.47
N ASN A 383 25.68 21.01 4.59
CA ASN A 383 27.03 20.44 4.55
C ASN A 383 27.40 19.84 3.18
N ARG A 384 26.50 19.92 2.19
CA ARG A 384 26.66 19.35 0.84
C ARG A 384 26.22 20.36 -0.20
N GLN A 385 26.80 20.28 -1.40
CA GLN A 385 26.44 21.11 -2.56
C GLN A 385 24.92 21.01 -2.85
N GLY A 386 24.26 22.17 -2.95
CA GLY A 386 22.86 22.28 -3.39
C GLY A 386 22.58 23.67 -3.95
N THR A 387 21.79 23.76 -5.01
CA THR A 387 21.47 25.02 -5.72
C THR A 387 20.47 25.89 -4.97
N VAL A 388 19.91 25.41 -3.87
CA VAL A 388 18.99 26.16 -3.01
C VAL A 388 19.30 25.91 -1.54
N GLY A 389 18.92 26.83 -0.67
CA GLY A 389 19.17 26.67 0.75
C GLY A 389 18.45 27.64 1.68
N GLY A 390 18.01 27.10 2.82
CA GLY A 390 17.34 27.77 3.93
C GLY A 390 16.73 26.73 4.86
N LEU A 391 15.89 27.14 5.81
CA LEU A 391 14.99 26.18 6.46
C LEU A 391 14.17 25.42 5.41
N PHE A 392 13.69 26.15 4.40
CA PHE A 392 13.13 25.60 3.18
C PHE A 392 14.12 25.81 2.02
N GLY A 393 14.32 24.81 1.17
CA GLY A 393 15.13 24.96 -0.04
C GLY A 393 14.42 25.91 -1.01
N GLU A 394 13.27 25.46 -1.51
CA GLU A 394 12.30 26.31 -2.19
C GLU A 394 10.92 26.15 -1.55
N ILE A 395 10.12 27.20 -1.58
CA ILE A 395 8.67 27.15 -1.31
C ILE A 395 7.98 27.35 -2.66
N LYS A 396 7.27 26.32 -3.12
CA LYS A 396 6.60 26.30 -4.43
C LYS A 396 5.24 26.99 -4.40
N GLU A 397 4.71 27.34 -5.57
CA GLU A 397 3.39 27.96 -5.77
C GLU A 397 2.23 27.21 -5.07
N THR A 398 2.33 25.89 -4.89
CA THR A 398 1.28 25.07 -4.25
C THR A 398 1.38 24.98 -2.71
N ALA A 399 2.48 25.49 -2.14
CA ALA A 399 2.73 25.40 -0.71
C ALA A 399 1.86 26.35 0.10
N LYS A 400 1.48 25.94 1.32
CA LYS A 400 0.70 26.78 2.24
C LYS A 400 1.28 26.77 3.65
N ILE A 401 1.65 27.93 4.18
CA ILE A 401 2.09 28.06 5.58
C ILE A 401 1.18 29.09 6.25
N THR A 402 0.44 28.67 7.28
CA THR A 402 -0.63 29.50 7.87
C THR A 402 -0.51 29.56 9.38
N ASN A 403 -0.52 30.78 9.93
CA ASN A 403 -0.48 31.08 11.37
C ASN A 403 0.70 30.40 12.10
N VAL A 404 1.91 30.60 11.60
CA VAL A 404 3.13 30.02 12.17
C VAL A 404 4.13 31.12 12.53
N THR A 405 4.63 31.11 13.77
CA THR A 405 5.78 31.92 14.16
C THR A 405 7.02 31.07 14.19
N PHE A 406 8.05 31.45 13.44
CA PHE A 406 9.39 30.89 13.52
C PHE A 406 10.25 31.79 14.43
N GLU A 407 10.69 31.25 15.55
CA GLU A 407 11.47 31.99 16.56
C GLU A 407 12.88 31.42 16.71
N ASN A 408 13.88 32.29 16.76
CA ASN A 408 15.28 31.91 16.92
C ASN A 408 15.71 30.86 15.88
N ILE A 409 15.66 31.25 14.60
CA ILE A 409 16.01 30.38 13.48
C ILE A 409 17.40 30.69 12.96
N SER A 410 18.11 29.63 12.57
CA SER A 410 19.41 29.74 11.91
C SER A 410 19.53 28.78 10.75
N TYR A 411 20.14 29.28 9.67
CA TYR A 411 20.58 28.47 8.55
C TYR A 411 22.07 28.69 8.32
N ASP A 412 22.82 27.60 8.25
CA ASP A 412 24.27 27.61 8.13
C ASP A 412 24.74 26.97 6.82
N MET A 413 25.28 27.80 5.94
CA MET A 413 25.98 27.40 4.73
C MET A 413 27.42 26.98 5.07
N ALA A 414 27.57 25.82 5.70
CA ALA A 414 28.84 25.28 6.13
C ALA A 414 29.72 24.83 4.95
N ALA A 415 31.04 24.73 5.18
CA ALA A 415 32.16 24.81 4.23
C ALA A 415 32.29 23.78 3.07
N GLY A 416 31.20 23.18 2.57
CA GLY A 416 31.21 22.16 1.50
C GLY A 416 30.48 22.53 0.20
N THR A 417 29.93 23.74 0.07
CA THR A 417 28.87 24.05 -0.90
C THR A 417 29.30 24.76 -2.18
N ALA A 418 30.49 25.35 -2.24
CA ALA A 418 30.84 26.25 -3.34
C ALA A 418 31.52 25.55 -4.56
N LYS A 419 30.81 24.63 -5.21
CA LYS A 419 31.06 24.27 -6.62
C LYS A 419 29.77 24.39 -7.46
N LEU A 420 28.96 25.40 -7.20
CA LEU A 420 27.64 25.50 -7.81
C LEU A 420 27.62 26.63 -8.84
N GLY A 421 27.24 26.31 -10.07
CA GLY A 421 26.67 27.30 -10.96
C GLY A 421 25.23 27.54 -10.54
N TYR A 422 24.84 28.81 -10.35
CA TYR A 422 23.46 29.29 -10.12
C TYR A 422 22.76 28.70 -8.87
N GLY A 423 22.69 29.47 -7.78
CA GLY A 423 21.91 29.06 -6.60
C GLY A 423 21.30 30.21 -5.79
N ASN A 424 20.21 29.90 -5.08
CA ASN A 424 19.39 30.82 -4.29
C ASN A 424 19.39 30.43 -2.80
N PHE A 425 19.82 31.34 -1.94
CA PHE A 425 19.98 31.06 -0.51
C PHE A 425 19.36 32.16 0.35
N GLY A 426 18.79 31.75 1.50
CA GLY A 426 18.37 32.63 2.57
C GLY A 426 18.11 31.89 3.87
N ALA A 427 17.98 32.60 5.00
CA ALA A 427 17.83 31.94 6.29
C ALA A 427 16.52 31.15 6.41
N PHE A 428 15.43 31.72 5.90
CA PHE A 428 14.11 31.08 5.91
C PHE A 428 13.91 30.19 4.70
N ALA A 429 14.15 30.71 3.49
CA ALA A 429 14.04 29.93 2.27
C ALA A 429 15.11 30.30 1.23
N GLY A 430 15.48 29.37 0.36
CA GLY A 430 16.30 29.68 -0.82
C GLY A 430 15.53 30.52 -1.82
N ASN A 431 14.35 30.08 -2.22
CA ASN A 431 13.43 30.83 -3.09
C ASN A 431 11.97 30.61 -2.66
N ILE A 432 11.13 31.62 -2.79
CA ILE A 432 9.68 31.54 -2.65
C ILE A 432 9.06 31.91 -3.99
N GLU A 433 8.33 30.99 -4.60
CA GLU A 433 7.64 31.23 -5.87
C GLU A 433 6.41 32.12 -5.68
N GLU A 434 6.04 32.82 -6.75
CA GLU A 434 4.76 33.53 -6.86
C GLU A 434 3.61 32.53 -6.58
N ASP A 435 2.53 32.99 -5.96
CA ASP A 435 1.37 32.22 -5.52
C ASP A 435 1.55 31.27 -4.32
N ALA A 436 2.77 31.12 -3.76
CA ALA A 436 2.92 30.43 -2.48
C ALA A 436 2.13 31.13 -1.36
N GLU A 437 1.24 30.41 -0.67
CA GLU A 437 0.33 31.02 0.31
C GLU A 437 0.97 31.08 1.70
N LEU A 438 1.59 32.21 2.02
CA LEU A 438 2.10 32.52 3.36
C LEU A 438 1.12 33.46 4.07
N THR A 439 0.41 32.97 5.10
CA THR A 439 -0.59 33.77 5.83
C THR A 439 -0.25 33.82 7.30
N ASN A 440 -0.08 35.03 7.84
CA ASN A 440 0.30 35.27 9.25
C ASN A 440 1.56 34.47 9.66
N VAL A 441 2.56 34.43 8.77
CA VAL A 441 3.84 33.78 9.06
C VAL A 441 4.77 34.81 9.67
N THR A 442 5.24 34.60 10.90
CA THR A 442 6.09 35.57 11.60
C THR A 442 7.49 35.02 11.80
N LEU A 443 8.53 35.81 11.54
CA LEU A 443 9.93 35.47 11.78
C LEU A 443 10.52 36.37 12.87
N THR A 444 11.08 35.77 13.92
CA THR A 444 11.75 36.49 15.02
C THR A 444 13.11 35.86 15.31
N GLY A 445 14.17 36.66 15.43
CA GLY A 445 15.52 36.15 15.73
C GLY A 445 16.09 35.29 14.60
N VAL A 446 16.26 35.88 13.41
CA VAL A 446 16.73 35.17 12.21
C VAL A 446 18.23 35.35 12.03
N THR A 447 18.97 34.25 11.78
CA THR A 447 20.41 34.28 11.51
C THR A 447 20.76 33.47 10.26
N LEU A 448 21.36 34.12 9.26
CA LEU A 448 22.04 33.45 8.15
C LEU A 448 23.53 33.33 8.48
N ARG A 449 24.10 32.14 8.37
CA ARG A 449 25.53 31.87 8.65
C ARG A 449 26.21 31.36 7.39
N ILE A 450 27.41 31.85 7.08
CA ILE A 450 28.17 31.47 5.89
C ILE A 450 29.60 31.10 6.30
N GLY A 451 29.98 29.84 6.05
CA GLY A 451 31.25 29.26 6.49
C GLY A 451 32.39 29.25 5.45
N LEU A 452 32.08 29.09 4.15
CA LEU A 452 33.09 29.14 3.07
C LEU A 452 32.43 29.47 1.73
N ILE A 453 32.89 30.54 1.07
CA ILE A 453 32.46 30.89 -0.29
C ILE A 453 33.65 30.66 -1.24
N ASN A 454 33.52 29.74 -2.18
CA ASN A 454 34.48 29.52 -3.26
C ASN A 454 33.98 30.22 -4.53
N TYR A 455 34.82 31.08 -5.10
CA TYR A 455 34.48 31.84 -6.30
C TYR A 455 34.56 30.95 -7.55
N ASN A 456 33.43 30.78 -8.23
CA ASN A 456 33.41 30.39 -9.64
C ASN A 456 32.66 31.49 -10.40
N ALA A 457 32.89 31.65 -11.69
CA ALA A 457 32.39 32.78 -12.50
C ALA A 457 30.84 32.89 -12.63
N ALA A 458 30.08 32.08 -11.88
CA ALA A 458 28.63 32.07 -11.85
C ALA A 458 28.08 32.89 -10.67
N LYS A 459 26.96 33.58 -10.91
CA LYS A 459 26.29 34.45 -9.93
C LYS A 459 25.52 33.61 -8.88
N TYR A 460 25.66 33.95 -7.60
CA TYR A 460 24.83 33.43 -6.51
C TYR A 460 23.84 34.52 -6.08
N ASN A 461 22.61 34.12 -5.73
CA ASN A 461 21.64 35.02 -5.10
C ASN A 461 21.52 34.67 -3.61
N VAL A 462 22.06 35.51 -2.75
CA VAL A 462 21.99 35.36 -1.30
C VAL A 462 21.17 36.52 -0.74
N ASN A 463 20.02 36.22 -0.16
CA ASN A 463 19.17 37.17 0.54
C ASN A 463 19.05 36.75 2.01
N LEU A 464 19.00 37.70 2.95
CA LEU A 464 19.01 37.36 4.38
C LEU A 464 17.84 36.46 4.80
N ILE A 465 16.68 36.67 4.19
CA ILE A 465 15.44 35.94 4.51
C ILE A 465 15.15 34.88 3.45
N ALA A 466 14.87 35.32 2.22
CA ALA A 466 14.62 34.48 1.06
C ALA A 466 14.77 35.27 -0.24
N ASN A 467 14.95 34.56 -1.35
CA ASN A 467 14.74 35.11 -2.70
C ASN A 467 13.27 34.92 -3.12
N GLY A 468 12.83 35.63 -4.17
CA GLY A 468 11.48 35.50 -4.71
C GLY A 468 10.43 36.34 -3.98
N ASP A 469 9.19 35.85 -3.92
CA ASP A 469 8.06 36.58 -3.31
C ASP A 469 8.01 36.37 -1.79
N ILE A 470 8.32 37.41 -1.03
CA ILE A 470 8.29 37.39 0.44
C ILE A 470 6.95 37.88 1.02
N THR A 471 5.94 38.10 0.19
CA THR A 471 4.61 38.53 0.63
C THR A 471 4.04 37.55 1.65
N GLY A 472 3.45 38.08 2.73
CA GLY A 472 2.89 37.28 3.81
C GLY A 472 3.86 36.86 4.92
N LEU A 473 5.16 37.16 4.77
CA LEU A 473 6.15 37.07 5.85
C LEU A 473 6.19 38.36 6.67
N ASN A 474 5.91 38.25 7.97
CA ASN A 474 6.06 39.31 8.96
C ASN A 474 7.38 39.11 9.71
N ILE A 475 8.36 39.99 9.49
CA ILE A 475 9.64 39.89 10.21
C ILE A 475 9.62 40.88 11.37
N THR A 476 9.71 40.37 12.60
CA THR A 476 9.67 41.21 13.81
C THR A 476 10.87 42.15 13.81
N GLY A 477 10.62 43.46 13.81
CA GLY A 477 11.67 44.49 13.65
C GLY A 477 12.14 44.69 12.20
N GLY A 478 11.44 44.13 11.22
CA GLY A 478 11.74 44.14 9.79
C GLY A 478 12.90 43.23 9.41
N VAL A 479 13.21 43.13 8.10
CA VAL A 479 14.44 42.47 7.58
C VAL A 479 15.70 43.00 8.29
N SER A 480 15.58 44.21 8.84
CA SER A 480 16.52 44.90 9.70
C SER A 480 16.97 44.12 10.97
N SER A 481 16.14 43.25 11.50
CA SER A 481 16.47 42.51 12.72
C SER A 481 17.25 41.21 12.43
N ALA A 482 17.28 40.75 11.18
CA ALA A 482 18.00 39.55 10.79
C ALA A 482 19.52 39.75 10.84
N LYS A 483 20.24 38.71 11.26
CA LYS A 483 21.70 38.69 11.39
C LYS A 483 22.34 37.93 10.24
N LEU A 484 23.48 38.43 9.78
CA LEU A 484 24.41 37.71 8.93
C LEU A 484 25.67 37.43 9.73
N GLU A 485 26.04 36.16 9.85
CA GLU A 485 27.30 35.74 10.44
C GLU A 485 28.16 35.13 9.34
N VAL A 486 29.37 35.64 9.16
CA VAL A 486 30.36 35.04 8.27
C VAL A 486 31.47 34.50 9.15
N TYR A 487 31.83 33.24 8.95
CA TYR A 487 32.87 32.57 9.73
C TYR A 487 33.72 31.71 8.80
N GLY A 488 34.95 31.38 9.20
CA GLY A 488 35.80 30.49 8.41
C GLY A 488 36.99 29.95 9.20
N LYS A 489 37.82 29.16 8.51
CA LYS A 489 39.00 28.50 9.09
C LYS A 489 40.20 28.75 8.19
N HIS A 490 41.32 29.11 8.80
CA HIS A 490 42.62 29.28 8.15
C HIS A 490 42.98 28.06 7.25
N ILE A 491 43.02 28.28 5.94
CA ILE A 491 43.49 27.31 4.94
C ILE A 491 44.90 27.77 4.54
N GLY A 492 45.90 26.92 4.79
CA GLY A 492 47.32 27.24 4.54
C GLY A 492 47.66 27.57 3.07
N SER A 493 48.94 27.91 2.85
CA SER A 493 49.49 28.55 1.64
C SER A 493 48.97 28.04 0.29
N GLY A 494 48.13 28.86 -0.33
CA GLY A 494 47.61 28.77 -1.70
C GLY A 494 46.87 30.08 -2.03
N GLU A 495 46.63 30.36 -3.31
CA GLU A 495 45.95 31.60 -3.77
C GLU A 495 44.60 31.77 -3.07
N ALA A 496 44.52 32.71 -2.13
CA ALA A 496 43.29 33.06 -1.45
C ALA A 496 42.67 34.29 -2.12
N TYR A 497 41.37 34.21 -2.42
CA TYR A 497 40.56 35.32 -2.88
C TYR A 497 40.03 36.08 -1.67
N TYR A 498 40.20 37.40 -1.68
CA TYR A 498 39.73 38.29 -0.63
C TYR A 498 38.41 38.96 -1.04
N PHE A 499 37.53 39.18 -0.07
CA PHE A 499 36.34 40.00 -0.26
C PHE A 499 36.63 41.44 0.18
N THR A 500 36.26 42.42 -0.64
CA THR A 500 36.06 43.81 -0.21
C THR A 500 34.60 44.16 -0.54
N VAL A 501 33.81 44.44 0.50
CA VAL A 501 32.40 44.85 0.37
C VAL A 501 32.37 46.34 0.04
N LYS A 502 31.88 46.72 -1.15
CA LYS A 502 31.62 48.12 -1.54
C LYS A 502 30.12 48.30 -1.77
N ILE A 503 29.52 49.26 -1.06
CA ILE A 503 28.12 49.66 -1.21
C ILE A 503 28.10 50.92 -2.10
N ALA A 504 27.29 50.93 -3.15
CA ALA A 504 27.22 52.07 -4.07
C ALA A 504 26.16 53.07 -3.61
N GLU A 505 26.57 54.31 -3.34
CA GLU A 505 25.82 55.51 -3.73
C GLU A 505 26.81 56.58 -4.20
N SER A 506 26.35 57.41 -5.12
CA SER A 506 27.10 58.41 -5.85
C SER A 506 27.94 59.36 -4.97
N GLY A 507 29.21 59.53 -5.34
CA GLY A 507 30.00 60.72 -5.04
C GLY A 507 30.79 60.72 -3.72
N GLU A 508 32.10 60.54 -3.85
CA GLU A 508 33.19 60.86 -2.89
C GLU A 508 33.54 59.88 -1.76
N GLU A 509 34.78 60.06 -1.25
CA GLU A 509 35.79 59.08 -0.80
C GLU A 509 35.56 58.29 0.53
N PRO A 510 36.32 57.19 0.79
CA PRO A 510 35.93 56.08 1.67
C PRO A 510 36.35 56.21 3.17
N ASN A 511 35.45 55.91 4.12
CA ASN A 511 35.73 55.56 5.53
C ASN A 511 35.16 54.17 6.00
N PRO A 512 36.02 53.17 6.36
CA PRO A 512 35.73 51.78 6.82
C PRO A 512 34.62 51.51 7.84
N ALA A 513 34.24 52.49 8.67
CA ALA A 513 33.25 52.29 9.72
C ALA A 513 31.82 52.71 9.35
N LYS A 514 31.55 53.06 8.08
CA LYS A 514 30.25 53.57 7.59
C LYS A 514 29.50 52.64 6.62
N TYR A 515 29.97 51.40 6.40
CA TYR A 515 29.63 50.64 5.18
C TYR A 515 28.59 49.54 5.33
N VAL A 516 27.50 49.81 6.06
CA VAL A 516 26.26 49.04 5.95
C VAL A 516 25.13 50.03 5.82
N LYS A 517 24.39 49.98 4.70
CA LYS A 517 23.08 50.62 4.61
C LYS A 517 22.10 49.65 3.98
N ARG A 518 20.99 49.42 4.69
CA ARG A 518 19.85 48.60 4.24
C ARG A 518 18.93 49.45 3.37
N ALA A 519 18.48 48.90 2.26
CA ALA A 519 17.32 49.42 1.55
C ALA A 519 16.04 49.04 2.32
N GLU A 520 15.00 49.88 2.25
CA GLU A 520 13.71 49.69 2.94
C GLU A 520 12.96 48.43 2.46
N ASP A 521 13.34 47.85 1.32
CA ASP A 521 12.75 46.64 0.72
C ASP A 521 13.46 45.33 1.11
N GLY A 522 14.48 45.38 1.96
CA GLY A 522 15.20 44.21 2.44
C GLY A 522 16.18 43.58 1.45
N LYS A 523 16.38 44.17 0.26
CA LYS A 523 17.42 43.72 -0.67
C LYS A 523 18.81 44.07 -0.13
N VAL A 524 19.71 43.10 -0.23
CA VAL A 524 21.16 43.32 -0.11
C VAL A 524 21.76 43.09 -1.49
N GLU A 525 21.94 44.15 -2.27
CA GLU A 525 22.59 44.06 -3.57
C GLU A 525 24.11 44.21 -3.43
N PHE A 526 24.85 43.19 -3.87
CA PHE A 526 26.30 43.18 -3.89
C PHE A 526 26.79 43.66 -5.27
N ASN A 527 27.27 44.90 -5.39
CA ASN A 527 27.97 45.37 -6.58
C ASN A 527 29.49 45.33 -6.36
N THR A 528 30.15 44.31 -6.91
CA THR A 528 31.59 44.05 -6.71
C THR A 528 32.43 44.56 -7.89
N GLN A 529 33.49 45.35 -7.63
CA GLN A 529 34.63 45.46 -8.55
C GLN A 529 35.84 44.75 -7.94
N PHE A 530 36.38 43.77 -8.67
CA PHE A 530 37.57 43.01 -8.27
C PHE A 530 38.84 43.70 -8.81
N GLN A 531 39.83 43.93 -7.95
CA GLN A 531 41.20 44.17 -8.39
C GLN A 531 42.07 42.95 -8.03
N LYS A 532 42.72 42.39 -9.05
CA LYS A 532 43.74 41.34 -8.90
C LYS A 532 45.03 42.03 -8.46
N GLU A 533 45.44 41.87 -7.22
CA GLU A 533 46.81 42.19 -6.80
C GLU A 533 47.60 40.90 -6.58
N SER A 534 48.66 40.72 -7.37
CA SER A 534 49.61 39.61 -7.22
C SER A 534 50.69 39.97 -6.20
N GLY A 535 50.77 39.22 -5.10
CA GLY A 535 51.88 39.28 -4.15
C GLY A 535 51.60 38.52 -2.85
N ASN A 536 52.64 37.93 -2.25
CA ASN A 536 52.56 37.31 -0.92
C ASN A 536 52.30 38.40 0.13
N LYS A 537 51.04 38.56 0.54
CA LYS A 537 50.65 39.35 1.70
C LYS A 537 49.80 38.48 2.63
N GLU A 538 49.98 38.71 3.92
CA GLU A 538 49.23 38.06 5.00
C GLU A 538 47.73 38.30 4.84
N VAL A 539 46.97 37.21 4.85
CA VAL A 539 45.51 37.20 4.74
C VAL A 539 44.93 37.36 6.15
N TYR A 540 44.14 38.39 6.37
CA TYR A 540 43.30 38.50 7.58
C TYR A 540 41.84 38.25 7.20
N GLU A 541 41.24 37.26 7.83
CA GLU A 541 39.81 36.95 7.76
C GLU A 541 39.06 37.86 8.77
N ILE A 542 38.06 38.59 8.29
CA ILE A 542 37.33 39.60 9.06
C ILE A 542 36.38 38.88 10.03
N LYS A 543 36.49 39.23 11.33
CA LYS A 543 35.73 38.63 12.44
C LYS A 543 34.25 38.98 12.44
#